data_AF-A0A1Q4E8K4-F1
#
_entry.id   AF-A0A1Q4E8K4-F1
#
_cell.length_a   1.000
_cell.length_b   1.000
_cell.length_c   1.000
_cell.angle_alpha   90.00
_cell.angle_beta   90.00
_cell.angle_gamma   90.00
#
_symmetry.space_group_name_H-M   'P 1'
#
loop_
_entity.id
_entity.type
_entity.pdbx_description
1 polymer ?
#
loop_
_entity_poly.entity_id
_entity_poly.type
_entity_poly.pdbx_seq_one_letter_code
_entity_poly.pdbx_strand_id
1 'polypeptide(L)'
;MEKQSNSFGTRMLLLYLLSAYFLPACGLFLLDFESGIYRSPALNLPELLYGLLLFAVIILLSFDRSPKWRFRIPPINPPHFLLEVGPLLGLIGVTAIGFVEGLSRWRYSATGLSENLSMSSIVYVISPSIFEILLFFEVFYVRDLPEKRLQRRIIVLLLSAGLALTASGIGPALVVAVALLYAIFPAQFRVLIFKDYSSPGVGVGAKLGVIPMVGAALASLVIAFVIGEQIKTGSDAAGVASYWGDLGFRDYAGYLLERFSTAWISLRVALADYTTTSWSEVGANLWAPIGNFLFRLDLLTGGAMGFQRPYEGSLMRVNYELITLNPINEREGTSPGLIGGFVIAFPMPFSLIALAGYTYFMRTMFNYLGAAFLGAPTWIGSCLALYFFYSLFASPIDYFLIFDNGFISFVGYMGLALFIRSRFRKAFPNARS
;
A
#
# COMPACT_ATOMS: atom_id res chain seq x y z
N MET A 1 5.85 -5.68 -33.34
CA MET A 1 6.79 -5.09 -32.35
C MET A 1 6.18 -3.80 -31.84
N GLU A 2 5.45 -3.85 -30.72
CA GLU A 2 4.84 -2.67 -30.13
C GLU A 2 5.87 -1.87 -29.33
N LYS A 3 6.00 -0.57 -29.63
CA LYS A 3 6.66 0.38 -28.74
C LYS A 3 5.84 0.44 -27.44
N GLN A 4 6.27 -0.27 -26.38
CA GLN A 4 5.80 0.07 -25.04
C GLN A 4 6.19 1.53 -24.77
N SER A 5 5.18 2.40 -24.77
CA SER A 5 5.36 3.86 -24.80
C SER A 5 5.61 4.45 -23.41
N ASN A 6 5.40 3.71 -22.31
CA ASN A 6 5.81 4.12 -20.97
C ASN A 6 6.18 2.90 -20.13
N SER A 7 7.25 3.00 -19.35
CA SER A 7 7.69 1.94 -18.43
C SER A 7 6.63 1.75 -17.33
N PHE A 8 6.30 0.52 -16.92
CA PHE A 8 5.26 0.28 -15.91
C PHE A 8 5.52 1.07 -14.61
N GLY A 9 6.78 1.23 -14.21
CA GLY A 9 7.20 2.07 -13.09
C GLY A 9 6.86 3.54 -13.26
N THR A 10 7.02 4.12 -14.45
CA THR A 10 6.55 5.49 -14.78
C THR A 10 5.06 5.62 -14.47
N ARG A 11 4.27 4.64 -14.90
CA ARG A 11 2.82 4.65 -14.69
C ARG A 11 2.45 4.55 -13.22
N MET A 12 3.15 3.73 -12.43
CA MET A 12 2.92 3.63 -10.98
C MET A 12 3.20 4.97 -10.28
N LEU A 13 4.32 5.61 -10.61
CA LEU A 13 4.68 6.91 -10.03
C LEU A 13 3.65 8.00 -10.38
N LEU A 14 3.24 8.10 -11.64
CA LEU A 14 2.25 9.08 -12.07
C LEU A 14 0.87 8.82 -11.46
N LEU A 15 0.44 7.55 -11.39
CA LEU A 15 -0.84 7.21 -10.74
C LEU A 15 -0.79 7.53 -9.24
N TYR A 16 0.34 7.29 -8.57
CA TYR A 16 0.51 7.67 -7.17
C TYR A 16 0.45 9.19 -6.98
N LEU A 17 1.17 9.98 -7.79
CA LEU A 17 1.10 11.43 -7.74
C LEU A 17 -0.33 11.95 -7.97
N LEU A 18 -1.03 11.34 -8.92
CA LEU A 18 -2.42 11.66 -9.21
C LEU A 18 -3.34 11.37 -8.03
N SER A 19 -3.23 10.17 -7.44
CA SER A 19 -4.15 9.72 -6.37
C SER A 19 -3.86 10.33 -5.01
N ALA A 20 -2.60 10.54 -4.66
CA ALA A 20 -2.20 10.97 -3.31
C ALA A 20 -2.06 12.48 -3.16
N TYR A 21 -1.84 13.22 -4.27
CA TYR A 21 -1.61 14.66 -4.22
C TYR A 21 -2.60 15.44 -5.10
N PHE A 22 -2.66 15.15 -6.39
CA PHE A 22 -3.44 15.99 -7.32
C PHE A 22 -4.96 15.89 -7.11
N LEU A 23 -5.53 14.69 -7.11
CA LEU A 23 -6.97 14.50 -6.91
C LEU A 23 -7.45 15.00 -5.54
N PRO A 24 -6.74 14.73 -4.42
CA PRO A 24 -7.08 15.31 -3.13
C PRO A 24 -7.03 16.85 -3.11
N ALA A 25 -5.98 17.45 -3.69
CA ALA A 25 -5.87 18.91 -3.77
C ALA A 25 -7.02 19.54 -4.58
N CYS A 26 -7.35 18.96 -5.74
CA CYS A 26 -8.49 19.41 -6.54
C CYS A 26 -9.82 19.24 -5.79
N GLY A 27 -10.01 18.11 -5.10
CA GLY A 27 -11.23 17.86 -4.34
C GLY A 27 -11.41 18.88 -3.22
N LEU A 28 -10.35 19.20 -2.47
CA LEU A 28 -10.42 20.15 -1.35
C LEU A 28 -10.73 21.55 -1.84
N PHE A 29 -10.10 21.96 -2.95
CA PHE A 29 -10.36 23.23 -3.61
C PHE A 29 -11.79 23.33 -4.13
N LEU A 30 -12.30 22.29 -4.81
CA LEU A 30 -13.65 22.30 -5.41
C LEU A 30 -14.78 22.30 -4.37
N LEU A 31 -14.57 21.65 -3.22
CA LEU A 31 -15.57 21.59 -2.15
C LEU A 31 -15.49 22.77 -1.17
N ASP A 32 -14.47 23.62 -1.32
CA ASP A 32 -14.10 24.67 -0.36
C ASP A 32 -14.06 24.11 1.07
N PHE A 33 -13.43 22.94 1.21
CA PHE A 33 -13.45 22.17 2.44
C PHE A 33 -12.20 22.44 3.26
N GLU A 34 -12.39 23.06 4.43
CA GLU A 34 -11.35 23.15 5.45
C GLU A 34 -11.40 21.92 6.36
N SER A 35 -10.24 21.30 6.54
CA SER A 35 -10.09 20.12 7.39
C SER A 35 -10.32 20.49 8.86
N GLY A 36 -11.28 19.84 9.50
CA GLY A 36 -11.52 19.98 10.94
C GLY A 36 -10.55 19.14 11.79
N ILE A 37 -9.84 18.20 11.16
CA ILE A 37 -8.92 17.27 11.84
C ILE A 37 -7.46 17.70 11.69
N TYR A 38 -7.10 18.31 10.56
CA TYR A 38 -5.72 18.60 10.20
C TYR A 38 -5.44 20.07 9.92
N ARG A 39 -4.25 20.51 10.30
CA ARG A 39 -3.68 21.82 9.97
C ARG A 39 -3.41 21.91 8.47
N SER A 40 -3.72 23.06 7.88
CA SER A 40 -3.56 23.30 6.45
C SER A 40 -2.99 24.70 6.19
N PRO A 41 -1.71 24.94 6.53
CA PRO A 41 -1.10 26.27 6.49
C PRO A 41 -1.04 26.80 5.05
N ALA A 42 -1.25 28.10 4.87
CA ALA A 42 -0.99 28.79 3.62
C ALA A 42 0.51 28.74 3.30
N LEU A 43 0.85 28.51 2.04
CA LEU A 43 2.24 28.41 1.60
C LEU A 43 2.72 29.72 0.98
N ASN A 44 3.92 30.16 1.36
CA ASN A 44 4.59 31.29 0.72
C ASN A 44 5.26 30.87 -0.60
N LEU A 45 5.66 31.87 -1.41
CA LEU A 45 6.27 31.62 -2.73
C LEU A 45 7.50 30.68 -2.69
N PRO A 46 8.47 30.81 -1.75
CA PRO A 46 9.61 29.89 -1.70
C PRO A 46 9.19 28.44 -1.46
N GLU A 47 8.19 28.23 -0.60
CA GLU A 47 7.67 26.92 -0.22
C GLU A 47 6.94 26.26 -1.39
N LEU A 48 6.15 27.03 -2.14
CA LEU A 48 5.53 26.59 -3.38
C LEU A 48 6.56 26.21 -4.45
N LEU A 49 7.59 27.03 -4.64
CA LEU A 49 8.67 26.74 -5.60
C LEU A 49 9.42 25.47 -5.23
N TYR A 50 9.69 25.25 -3.94
CA TYR A 50 10.32 24.02 -3.47
C TYR A 50 9.42 22.80 -3.67
N GLY A 51 8.14 22.89 -3.34
CA GLY A 51 7.16 21.86 -3.62
C GLY A 51 7.11 21.48 -5.12
N LEU A 52 7.04 22.49 -6.00
CA LEU A 52 7.08 22.29 -7.45
C LEU A 52 8.37 21.60 -7.91
N LEU A 53 9.52 21.94 -7.33
CA LEU A 53 10.79 21.30 -7.62
C LEU A 53 10.77 19.81 -7.24
N LEU A 54 10.21 19.45 -6.07
CA LEU A 54 10.07 18.05 -5.64
C LEU A 54 9.17 17.24 -6.59
N PHE A 55 8.04 17.81 -7.03
CA PHE A 55 7.20 17.19 -8.06
C PHE A 55 7.94 17.05 -9.39
N ALA A 56 8.66 18.09 -9.82
CA ALA A 56 9.41 18.09 -11.07
C ALA A 56 10.46 16.97 -11.10
N VAL A 57 11.17 16.73 -9.98
CA VAL A 57 12.13 15.62 -9.86
C VAL A 57 11.46 14.27 -10.10
N ILE A 58 10.31 14.00 -9.46
CA ILE A 58 9.59 12.74 -9.65
C ILE A 58 9.11 12.59 -11.09
N ILE A 59 8.56 13.66 -11.68
CA ILE A 59 8.08 13.67 -13.06
C ILE A 59 9.24 13.42 -14.03
N LEU A 60 10.34 14.15 -13.91
CA LEU A 60 11.52 14.00 -14.77
C LEU A 60 12.10 12.58 -14.68
N LEU A 61 12.25 12.04 -13.47
CA LEU A 61 12.72 10.66 -13.27
C LEU A 61 11.72 9.60 -13.74
N SER A 62 10.43 9.92 -13.76
CA SER A 62 9.40 9.05 -14.34
C SER A 62 9.55 8.96 -15.85
N PHE A 63 9.98 10.02 -16.52
CA PHE A 63 10.14 10.09 -17.98
C PHE A 63 11.57 9.86 -18.49
N ASP A 64 12.56 9.76 -17.60
CA ASP A 64 13.94 9.49 -17.98
C ASP A 64 14.01 8.24 -18.88
N ARG A 65 14.78 8.30 -19.96
CA ARG A 65 14.86 7.27 -21.00
C ARG A 65 15.68 6.08 -20.52
N SER A 66 15.30 5.48 -19.39
CA SER A 66 15.80 4.18 -18.97
C SER A 66 15.65 3.19 -20.14
N PRO A 67 16.59 2.26 -20.33
CA PRO A 67 16.57 1.34 -21.46
C PRO A 67 15.20 0.67 -21.52
N LYS A 68 14.55 0.79 -22.68
CA LYS A 68 13.29 0.11 -22.93
C LYS A 68 13.60 -1.38 -22.85
N TRP A 69 13.24 -2.02 -21.73
CA TRP A 69 13.31 -3.46 -21.58
C TRP A 69 12.39 -4.07 -22.64
N ARG A 70 12.95 -4.37 -23.83
CA ARG A 70 12.20 -4.92 -24.98
C ARG A 70 11.86 -6.41 -24.80
N PHE A 71 12.10 -6.96 -23.62
CA PHE A 71 12.12 -8.37 -23.37
C PHE A 71 11.07 -8.71 -22.31
N ARG A 72 10.08 -9.50 -22.71
CA ARG A 72 9.08 -10.07 -21.80
C ARG A 72 9.71 -11.28 -21.13
N ILE A 73 9.74 -11.29 -19.80
CA ILE A 73 10.25 -12.44 -19.04
C ILE A 73 9.16 -13.51 -19.08
N PRO A 74 9.47 -14.78 -19.37
CA PRO A 74 8.49 -15.84 -19.24
C PRO A 74 7.94 -15.85 -17.81
N PRO A 75 6.62 -15.95 -17.62
CA PRO A 75 6.01 -15.86 -16.31
C PRO A 75 6.60 -16.92 -15.37
N ILE A 76 6.80 -16.49 -14.14
CA ILE A 76 7.50 -17.26 -13.13
C ILE A 76 6.53 -18.24 -12.51
N ASN A 77 6.88 -19.53 -12.55
CA ASN A 77 6.28 -20.47 -11.62
C ASN A 77 6.94 -20.26 -10.24
N PRO A 78 6.15 -20.05 -9.17
CA PRO A 78 6.68 -19.82 -7.83
C PRO A 78 7.53 -21.01 -7.35
N PRO A 79 8.40 -20.81 -6.35
CA PRO A 79 8.87 -21.93 -5.55
C PRO A 79 7.65 -22.63 -4.92
N HIS A 80 7.60 -23.95 -5.06
CA HIS A 80 6.41 -24.76 -4.81
C HIS A 80 5.76 -24.54 -3.43
N PHE A 81 6.54 -24.18 -2.39
CA PHE A 81 6.08 -24.14 -1.00
C PHE A 81 5.20 -22.93 -0.61
N LEU A 82 5.31 -21.77 -1.29
CA LEU A 82 4.63 -20.52 -0.84
C LEU A 82 3.12 -20.49 -1.12
N LEU A 83 2.62 -21.39 -1.96
CA LEU A 83 1.21 -21.46 -2.36
C LEU A 83 0.64 -22.86 -2.12
N GLU A 84 1.21 -23.58 -1.16
CA GLU A 84 0.65 -24.83 -0.68
C GLU A 84 -0.45 -24.57 0.36
N VAL A 85 -1.45 -25.43 0.35
CA VAL A 85 -2.62 -25.33 1.23
C VAL A 85 -2.21 -25.44 2.70
N GLY A 86 -1.23 -26.30 3.03
CA GLY A 86 -0.79 -26.55 4.39
C GLY A 86 -0.25 -25.30 5.12
N PRO A 87 0.81 -24.65 4.60
CA PRO A 87 1.33 -23.41 5.19
C PRO A 87 0.28 -22.30 5.31
N LEU A 88 -0.62 -22.20 4.33
CA LEU A 88 -1.68 -21.19 4.32
C LEU A 88 -2.72 -21.46 5.42
N LEU A 89 -3.12 -22.72 5.62
CA LEU A 89 -3.98 -23.11 6.73
C LEU A 89 -3.33 -22.85 8.09
N GLY A 90 -2.02 -23.09 8.22
CA GLY A 90 -1.27 -22.76 9.43
C GLY A 90 -1.31 -21.26 9.74
N LEU A 91 -1.07 -20.41 8.73
CA LEU A 91 -1.13 -18.96 8.88
C LEU A 91 -2.56 -18.48 9.24
N ILE A 92 -3.58 -19.04 8.59
CA ILE A 92 -4.99 -18.76 8.89
C ILE A 92 -5.36 -19.19 10.31
N GLY A 93 -4.82 -20.31 10.79
CA GLY A 93 -5.03 -20.76 12.16
C GLY A 93 -4.54 -19.73 13.18
N VAL A 94 -3.33 -19.19 12.96
CA VAL A 94 -2.77 -18.14 13.84
C VAL A 94 -3.59 -16.85 13.73
N THR A 95 -4.02 -16.45 12.53
CA THR A 95 -4.85 -15.24 12.39
C THR A 95 -6.24 -15.38 12.96
N ALA A 96 -6.83 -16.57 12.91
CA ALA A 96 -8.11 -16.87 13.54
C ALA A 96 -8.03 -16.75 15.07
N ILE A 97 -6.95 -17.27 15.67
CA ILE A 97 -6.69 -17.12 17.11
C ILE A 97 -6.59 -15.63 17.46
N GLY A 98 -5.75 -14.87 16.75
CA GLY A 98 -5.61 -13.43 16.99
C GLY A 98 -6.92 -12.65 16.78
N PHE A 99 -7.74 -13.03 15.80
CA PHE A 99 -9.06 -12.44 15.59
C PHE A 99 -10.00 -12.69 16.77
N VAL A 100 -10.05 -13.92 17.29
CA VAL A 100 -10.85 -14.29 18.48
C VAL A 100 -10.37 -13.54 19.72
N GLU A 101 -9.06 -13.31 19.85
CA GLU A 101 -8.45 -12.47 20.88
C GLU A 101 -8.74 -10.96 20.71
N GLY A 102 -9.47 -10.57 19.66
CA GLY A 102 -9.86 -9.18 19.40
C GLY A 102 -8.77 -8.33 18.76
N LEU A 103 -7.68 -8.94 18.27
CA LEU A 103 -6.56 -8.23 17.63
C LEU A 103 -6.94 -7.53 16.32
N SER A 104 -8.16 -7.69 15.79
CA SER A 104 -8.64 -6.90 14.64
C SER A 104 -9.09 -5.49 15.03
N ARG A 105 -9.48 -5.29 16.29
CA ARG A 105 -9.99 -4.03 16.84
C ARG A 105 -8.97 -3.28 17.69
N TRP A 106 -7.76 -3.83 17.84
CA TRP A 106 -6.73 -3.31 18.76
C TRP A 106 -6.34 -1.85 18.53
N ARG A 107 -6.39 -1.37 17.28
CA ARG A 107 -6.11 0.03 16.94
C ARG A 107 -7.12 1.00 17.56
N TYR A 108 -8.28 0.48 17.94
CA TYR A 108 -9.40 1.23 18.52
C TYR A 108 -9.69 0.81 19.97
N SER A 109 -8.90 -0.11 20.55
CA SER A 109 -9.05 -0.54 21.95
C SER A 109 -8.17 0.27 22.90
N ALA A 110 -8.61 0.38 24.17
CA ALA A 110 -7.85 1.02 25.24
C ALA A 110 -6.55 0.28 25.60
N THR A 111 -6.48 -1.04 25.39
CA THR A 111 -5.28 -1.88 25.58
C THR A 111 -4.50 -2.03 24.27
N GLY A 112 -3.18 -1.89 24.31
CA GLY A 112 -2.34 -1.86 23.11
C GLY A 112 -1.78 -3.23 22.75
N LEU A 113 -1.61 -3.53 21.46
CA LEU A 113 -0.93 -4.76 21.01
C LEU A 113 0.52 -4.83 21.54
N SER A 114 1.14 -3.68 21.77
CA SER A 114 2.49 -3.56 22.32
C SER A 114 2.62 -3.91 23.81
N GLU A 115 1.51 -3.97 24.55
CA GLU A 115 1.49 -4.29 26.00
C GLU A 115 1.47 -5.80 26.25
N ASN A 116 1.06 -6.60 25.25
CA ASN A 116 0.98 -8.07 25.29
C ASN A 116 1.58 -8.68 24.00
N LEU A 117 2.85 -8.36 23.71
CA LEU A 117 3.53 -8.85 22.50
C LEU A 117 3.97 -10.31 22.62
N SER A 118 3.01 -11.23 22.51
CA SER A 118 3.26 -12.63 22.23
C SER A 118 3.72 -12.84 20.78
N MET A 119 4.37 -13.97 20.48
CA MET A 119 4.71 -14.34 19.10
C MET A 119 3.47 -14.43 18.19
N SER A 120 2.30 -14.82 18.73
CA SER A 120 1.04 -14.86 17.98
C SER A 120 0.61 -13.47 17.53
N SER A 121 0.76 -12.46 18.38
CA SER A 121 0.51 -11.05 18.06
C SER A 121 1.39 -10.54 16.92
N ILE A 122 2.68 -10.89 16.92
CA ILE A 122 3.62 -10.52 15.84
C ILE A 122 3.18 -11.16 14.52
N VAL A 123 2.89 -12.46 14.53
CA VAL A 123 2.43 -13.18 13.33
C VAL A 123 1.11 -12.58 12.81
N TYR A 124 0.17 -12.26 13.70
CA TYR A 124 -1.07 -11.60 13.32
C TYR A 124 -0.82 -10.26 12.63
N VAL A 125 0.08 -9.42 13.17
CA VAL A 125 0.39 -8.09 12.60
C VAL A 125 1.00 -8.18 11.19
N ILE A 126 1.86 -9.15 10.92
CA ILE A 126 2.51 -9.29 9.60
C ILE A 126 1.66 -10.05 8.57
N SER A 127 0.68 -10.83 9.03
CA SER A 127 -0.16 -11.69 8.18
C SER A 127 -0.88 -10.95 7.04
N PRO A 128 -1.49 -9.76 7.23
CA PRO A 128 -2.13 -9.03 6.15
C PRO A 128 -1.20 -8.81 4.97
N SER A 129 0.03 -8.34 5.23
CA SER A 129 1.01 -8.07 4.16
C SER A 129 1.45 -9.36 3.45
N ILE A 130 1.59 -10.47 4.18
CA ILE A 130 1.89 -11.78 3.57
C ILE A 130 0.75 -12.18 2.63
N PHE A 131 -0.51 -12.12 3.09
CA PHE A 131 -1.66 -12.46 2.26
C PHE A 131 -1.80 -11.52 1.06
N GLU A 132 -1.56 -10.22 1.21
CA GLU A 132 -1.58 -9.25 0.10
C GLU A 132 -0.51 -9.55 -0.95
N ILE A 133 0.73 -9.86 -0.54
CA ILE A 133 1.81 -10.23 -1.46
C ILE A 133 1.47 -11.53 -2.21
N LEU A 134 0.93 -12.54 -1.51
CA LEU A 134 0.52 -13.80 -2.11
C LEU A 134 -0.65 -13.61 -3.08
N LEU A 135 -1.63 -12.78 -2.73
CA LEU A 135 -2.74 -12.42 -3.61
C LEU A 135 -2.26 -11.66 -4.84
N PHE A 136 -1.40 -10.66 -4.66
CA PHE A 136 -0.76 -9.94 -5.78
C PHE A 136 -0.04 -10.91 -6.71
N PHE A 137 0.69 -11.88 -6.15
CA PHE A 137 1.37 -12.89 -6.93
C PHE A 137 0.40 -13.78 -7.74
N GLU A 138 -0.65 -14.29 -7.09
CA GLU A 138 -1.69 -15.10 -7.74
C GLU A 138 -2.42 -14.34 -8.85
N VAL A 139 -2.73 -13.05 -8.65
CA VAL A 139 -3.43 -12.22 -9.62
C VAL A 139 -2.55 -11.90 -10.83
N PHE A 140 -1.30 -11.51 -10.61
CA PHE A 140 -0.46 -10.91 -11.65
C PHE A 140 0.52 -11.88 -12.35
N TYR A 141 0.86 -13.03 -11.75
CA TYR A 141 1.93 -13.91 -12.27
C TYR A 141 1.50 -15.35 -12.55
N VAL A 142 0.53 -15.91 -11.81
CA VAL A 142 0.20 -17.35 -11.90
C VAL A 142 -0.67 -17.66 -13.12
N ARG A 143 -0.31 -18.60 -13.98
CA ARG A 143 -1.16 -18.96 -15.13
C ARG A 143 -2.36 -19.83 -14.76
N ASP A 144 -3.49 -19.64 -15.46
CA ASP A 144 -4.65 -20.53 -15.38
C ASP A 144 -4.39 -21.84 -16.13
N LEU A 145 -3.81 -22.82 -15.45
CA LEU A 145 -3.68 -24.18 -15.98
C LEU A 145 -4.94 -25.00 -15.63
N PRO A 146 -5.57 -25.68 -16.61
CA PRO A 146 -6.78 -26.48 -16.38
C PRO A 146 -6.60 -27.49 -15.23
N GLU A 147 -5.47 -28.21 -15.20
CA GLU A 147 -5.22 -29.23 -14.16
C GLU A 147 -5.11 -28.67 -12.73
N LYS A 148 -4.80 -27.38 -12.55
CA LYS A 148 -4.62 -26.76 -11.22
C LYS A 148 -5.74 -25.79 -10.84
N ARG A 149 -6.77 -25.65 -11.67
CA ARG A 149 -7.81 -24.62 -11.50
C ARG A 149 -8.53 -24.71 -10.15
N LEU A 150 -8.89 -25.92 -9.72
CA LEU A 150 -9.57 -26.12 -8.43
C LEU A 150 -8.66 -25.77 -7.25
N GLN A 151 -7.42 -26.26 -7.26
CA GLN A 151 -6.43 -25.96 -6.22
C GLN A 151 -6.19 -24.45 -6.10
N ARG A 152 -6.07 -23.75 -7.23
CA ARG A 152 -5.88 -22.29 -7.25
C ARG A 152 -7.09 -21.54 -6.67
N ARG A 153 -8.31 -21.96 -7.00
CA ARG A 153 -9.52 -21.38 -6.39
C ARG A 153 -9.53 -21.56 -4.88
N ILE A 154 -9.17 -22.75 -4.39
CA ILE A 154 -9.06 -23.01 -2.94
C ILE A 154 -8.04 -22.08 -2.30
N ILE A 155 -6.86 -21.91 -2.91
CA ILE A 155 -5.83 -20.99 -2.40
C ILE A 155 -6.35 -19.56 -2.32
N VAL A 156 -7.01 -19.04 -3.36
CA VAL A 156 -7.53 -17.66 -3.35
C VAL A 156 -8.67 -17.50 -2.33
N LEU A 157 -9.52 -18.50 -2.14
CA LEU A 157 -10.56 -18.48 -1.10
C LEU A 157 -9.94 -18.46 0.30
N LEU A 158 -8.90 -19.25 0.54
CA LEU A 158 -8.15 -19.25 1.80
C LEU A 158 -7.45 -17.90 2.03
N LEU A 159 -6.83 -17.31 1.01
CA LEU A 159 -6.28 -15.95 1.08
C LEU A 159 -7.35 -14.91 1.42
N SER A 160 -8.53 -15.02 0.80
CA SER A 160 -9.67 -14.14 1.06
C SER A 160 -10.16 -14.25 2.51
N ALA A 161 -10.24 -15.47 3.04
CA ALA A 161 -10.59 -15.73 4.44
C ALA A 161 -9.53 -15.16 5.41
N GLY A 162 -8.24 -15.38 5.12
CA GLY A 162 -7.14 -14.82 5.90
C GLY A 162 -7.16 -13.29 5.94
N LEU A 163 -7.36 -12.64 4.79
CA LEU A 163 -7.51 -11.19 4.70
C LEU A 163 -8.72 -10.68 5.49
N ALA A 164 -9.85 -11.39 5.41
CA ALA A 164 -11.07 -11.03 6.14
C ALA A 164 -10.88 -11.08 7.66
N LEU A 165 -10.19 -12.11 8.17
CA LEU A 165 -9.85 -12.22 9.59
C LEU A 165 -8.96 -11.09 10.08
N THR A 166 -8.14 -10.52 9.18
CA THR A 166 -7.22 -9.43 9.53
C THR A 166 -7.76 -8.03 9.21
N ALA A 167 -8.98 -7.93 8.68
CA ALA A 167 -9.54 -6.65 8.25
C ALA A 167 -9.80 -5.72 9.45
N SER A 168 -9.24 -4.51 9.39
CA SER A 168 -9.32 -3.52 10.48
C SER A 168 -9.96 -2.19 10.06
N GLY A 169 -10.65 -2.15 8.91
CA GLY A 169 -11.28 -0.94 8.36
C GLY A 169 -11.56 -1.04 6.86
N ILE A 170 -11.93 0.09 6.26
CA ILE A 170 -12.37 0.17 4.84
C ILE A 170 -11.31 -0.36 3.86
N GLY A 171 -10.06 0.11 3.96
CA GLY A 171 -8.98 -0.32 3.05
C GLY A 171 -8.81 -1.84 3.01
N PRO A 172 -8.52 -2.51 4.15
CA PRO A 172 -8.44 -3.97 4.23
C PRO A 172 -9.70 -4.70 3.73
N ALA A 173 -10.91 -4.19 4.04
CA ALA A 173 -12.15 -4.78 3.55
C ALA A 173 -12.27 -4.72 2.01
N LEU A 174 -11.76 -3.67 1.37
CA LEU A 174 -11.69 -3.58 -0.10
C LEU A 174 -10.77 -4.65 -0.70
N VAL A 175 -9.68 -5.01 -0.01
CA VAL A 175 -8.81 -6.12 -0.47
C VAL A 175 -9.54 -7.45 -0.45
N VAL A 176 -10.34 -7.69 0.59
CA VAL A 176 -11.18 -8.89 0.69
C VAL A 176 -12.15 -8.95 -0.49
N ALA A 177 -12.81 -7.83 -0.81
CA ALA A 177 -13.70 -7.76 -1.97
C ALA A 177 -12.97 -8.06 -3.29
N VAL A 178 -11.78 -7.49 -3.50
CA VAL A 178 -10.92 -7.78 -4.66
C VAL A 178 -10.55 -9.28 -4.73
N ALA A 179 -10.15 -9.86 -3.59
CA ALA A 179 -9.77 -11.27 -3.51
C ALA A 179 -10.95 -12.20 -3.86
N LEU A 180 -12.14 -11.89 -3.34
CA LEU A 180 -13.37 -12.63 -3.63
C LEU A 180 -13.80 -12.49 -5.10
N LEU A 181 -13.76 -11.28 -5.66
CA LEU A 181 -14.05 -11.07 -7.08
C LEU A 181 -13.11 -11.89 -7.97
N TYR A 182 -11.83 -11.94 -7.63
CA TYR A 182 -10.86 -12.75 -8.33
C TYR A 182 -11.10 -14.26 -8.13
N ALA A 183 -11.50 -14.70 -6.93
CA ALA A 183 -11.85 -16.10 -6.66
C ALA A 183 -13.06 -16.58 -7.49
N ILE A 184 -14.10 -15.75 -7.59
CA ILE A 184 -15.37 -16.06 -8.25
C ILE A 184 -15.24 -15.92 -9.77
N PHE A 185 -14.61 -14.84 -10.24
CA PHE A 185 -14.54 -14.46 -11.65
C PHE A 185 -13.09 -14.34 -12.18
N PRO A 186 -12.20 -15.35 -12.01
CA PRO A 186 -10.76 -15.20 -12.28
C PRO A 186 -10.44 -14.81 -13.73
N ALA A 187 -11.16 -15.40 -14.71
CA ALA A 187 -10.93 -15.13 -16.12
C ALA A 187 -11.39 -13.73 -16.52
N GLN A 188 -12.61 -13.33 -16.12
CA GLN A 188 -13.17 -12.01 -16.37
C GLN A 188 -12.33 -10.93 -15.69
N PHE A 189 -11.87 -11.18 -14.46
CA PHE A 189 -11.01 -10.29 -13.70
C PHE A 189 -9.70 -10.04 -14.45
N ARG A 190 -9.06 -11.10 -14.95
CA ARG A 190 -7.81 -11.01 -15.74
C ARG A 190 -7.99 -10.29 -17.08
N VAL A 191 -9.12 -10.49 -17.75
CA VAL A 191 -9.48 -9.73 -18.96
C VAL A 191 -9.63 -8.25 -18.66
N LEU A 192 -10.13 -7.87 -17.48
CA LEU A 192 -10.26 -6.47 -17.07
C LEU A 192 -8.91 -5.82 -16.76
N ILE A 193 -8.00 -6.55 -16.10
CA ILE A 193 -6.72 -6.00 -15.63
C ILE A 193 -5.57 -6.09 -16.63
N PHE A 194 -5.65 -6.93 -17.67
CA PHE A 194 -4.61 -7.11 -18.69
C PHE A 194 -5.12 -6.88 -20.12
N LYS A 195 -4.38 -6.08 -20.90
CA LYS A 195 -4.54 -5.96 -22.35
C LYS A 195 -4.14 -7.29 -23.00
N ASP A 196 -5.04 -7.84 -23.81
CA ASP A 196 -4.82 -9.05 -24.62
C ASP A 196 -4.48 -10.31 -23.82
N TYR A 197 -5.10 -10.47 -22.64
CA TYR A 197 -5.02 -11.74 -21.91
C TYR A 197 -5.60 -12.88 -22.76
N SER A 198 -4.73 -13.76 -23.24
CA SER A 198 -5.08 -14.99 -23.92
C SER A 198 -4.62 -16.19 -23.08
N SER A 199 -5.58 -16.94 -22.55
CA SER A 199 -5.33 -18.20 -21.84
C SER A 199 -6.16 -19.30 -22.49
N PRO A 200 -5.67 -20.55 -22.55
CA PRO A 200 -6.45 -21.68 -23.04
C PRO A 200 -7.81 -21.76 -22.32
N GLY A 201 -8.90 -21.65 -23.07
CA GLY A 201 -10.28 -21.68 -22.54
C GLY A 201 -10.91 -20.32 -22.22
N VAL A 202 -10.22 -19.19 -22.40
CA VAL A 202 -10.81 -17.85 -22.29
C VAL A 202 -11.41 -17.47 -23.65
N GLY A 203 -12.63 -17.92 -23.90
CA GLY A 203 -13.40 -17.60 -25.10
C GLY A 203 -14.14 -16.26 -25.00
N VAL A 204 -14.96 -15.96 -26.02
CA VAL A 204 -15.82 -14.75 -26.08
C VAL A 204 -16.72 -14.61 -24.84
N GLY A 205 -17.16 -15.73 -24.24
CA GLY A 205 -17.98 -15.74 -23.02
C GLY A 205 -17.31 -15.11 -21.80
N ALA A 206 -15.97 -15.15 -21.70
CA ALA A 206 -15.25 -14.45 -20.63
C ALA A 206 -15.28 -12.93 -20.81
N LYS A 207 -15.35 -12.43 -22.05
CA LYS A 207 -15.51 -10.99 -22.32
C LYS A 207 -16.93 -10.52 -22.02
N LEU A 208 -17.94 -11.32 -22.36
CA LEU A 208 -19.34 -11.01 -22.03
C LEU A 208 -19.63 -11.07 -20.52
N GLY A 209 -18.96 -11.96 -19.79
CA GLY A 209 -19.05 -12.07 -18.34
C GLY A 209 -18.45 -10.90 -17.55
N VAL A 210 -17.79 -9.93 -18.21
CA VAL A 210 -17.24 -8.74 -17.53
C VAL A 210 -18.36 -7.85 -16.98
N ILE A 211 -19.49 -7.72 -17.68
CA ILE A 211 -20.62 -6.87 -17.25
C ILE A 211 -21.17 -7.30 -15.88
N PRO A 212 -21.58 -8.57 -15.66
CA PRO A 212 -22.07 -8.99 -14.34
C PRO A 212 -20.97 -8.93 -13.28
N MET A 213 -19.70 -9.16 -13.64
CA MET A 213 -18.58 -9.01 -12.71
C MET A 213 -18.40 -7.55 -12.27
N VAL A 214 -18.55 -6.57 -13.17
CA VAL A 214 -18.51 -5.14 -12.82
C VAL A 214 -19.66 -4.77 -11.89
N GLY A 215 -20.87 -5.29 -12.13
CA GLY A 215 -22.00 -5.14 -11.21
C GLY A 215 -21.70 -5.70 -9.82
N ALA A 216 -21.15 -6.93 -9.76
CA ALA A 216 -20.70 -7.55 -8.51
C ALA A 216 -19.59 -6.76 -7.83
N ALA A 217 -18.66 -6.17 -8.60
CA ALA A 217 -17.59 -5.35 -8.09
C ALA A 217 -18.14 -4.09 -7.41
N LEU A 218 -19.06 -3.36 -8.07
CA LEU A 218 -19.71 -2.19 -7.49
C LEU A 218 -20.46 -2.52 -6.19
N ALA A 219 -21.22 -3.62 -6.17
CA ALA A 219 -21.89 -4.09 -4.96
C ALA A 219 -20.89 -4.43 -3.84
N SER A 220 -19.79 -5.11 -4.19
CA SER A 220 -18.75 -5.48 -3.22
C SER A 220 -18.03 -4.27 -2.62
N LEU A 221 -17.88 -3.16 -3.37
CA LEU A 221 -17.31 -1.92 -2.85
C LEU A 221 -18.20 -1.32 -1.76
N VAL A 222 -19.53 -1.30 -1.98
CA VAL A 222 -20.49 -0.82 -0.97
C VAL A 222 -20.46 -1.70 0.28
N ILE A 223 -20.46 -3.02 0.10
CA ILE A 223 -20.40 -3.97 1.22
C ILE A 223 -19.09 -3.82 2.01
N ALA A 224 -17.95 -3.79 1.33
CA ALA A 224 -16.64 -3.60 1.96
C ALA A 224 -16.57 -2.28 2.72
N PHE A 225 -17.17 -1.23 2.16
CA PHE A 225 -17.26 0.07 2.82
C PHE A 225 -18.04 -0.04 4.14
N VAL A 226 -19.27 -0.58 4.10
CA VAL A 226 -20.11 -0.72 5.29
C VAL A 226 -19.41 -1.55 6.36
N ILE A 227 -18.88 -2.72 6.00
CA ILE A 227 -18.13 -3.58 6.91
C ILE A 227 -16.93 -2.84 7.51
N GLY A 228 -16.20 -2.08 6.69
CA GLY A 228 -15.06 -1.29 7.12
C GLY A 228 -15.43 -0.23 8.17
N GLU A 229 -16.53 0.48 7.98
CA GLU A 229 -17.05 1.44 8.96
C GLU A 229 -17.60 0.74 10.22
N GLN A 230 -18.26 -0.41 10.09
CA GLN A 230 -18.70 -1.19 11.27
C GLN A 230 -17.53 -1.61 12.14
N ILE A 231 -16.42 -2.08 11.53
CA ILE A 231 -15.20 -2.45 12.26
C ILE A 231 -14.60 -1.23 12.97
N LYS A 232 -14.63 -0.07 12.31
CA LYS A 232 -14.04 1.17 12.83
C LYS A 232 -14.85 1.81 13.95
N THR A 233 -16.17 1.86 13.79
CA THR A 233 -17.09 2.55 14.73
C THR A 233 -17.60 1.63 15.83
N GLY A 234 -17.55 0.31 15.63
CA GLY A 234 -18.21 -0.66 16.49
C GLY A 234 -19.73 -0.70 16.31
N SER A 235 -20.28 0.09 15.38
CA SER A 235 -21.71 0.17 15.09
C SER A 235 -22.18 -0.99 14.19
N ASP A 236 -23.46 -1.31 14.26
CA ASP A 236 -24.09 -2.22 13.32
C ASP A 236 -24.39 -1.55 11.96
N ALA A 237 -24.89 -2.32 11.00
CA ALA A 237 -25.08 -1.82 9.64
C ALA A 237 -26.15 -0.72 9.57
N ALA A 238 -27.17 -0.82 10.44
CA ALA A 238 -28.23 0.18 10.55
C ALA A 238 -27.68 1.50 11.10
N GLY A 239 -26.83 1.47 12.13
CA GLY A 239 -26.17 2.64 12.69
C GLY A 239 -25.19 3.31 11.73
N VAL A 240 -24.46 2.54 10.92
CA VAL A 240 -23.63 3.11 9.84
C VAL A 240 -24.51 3.80 8.79
N ALA A 241 -25.62 3.18 8.39
CA ALA A 241 -26.54 3.76 7.41
C ALA A 241 -27.24 5.03 7.93
N SER A 242 -27.66 5.05 9.20
CA SER A 242 -28.29 6.24 9.80
C SER A 242 -27.30 7.40 9.87
N TYR A 243 -26.06 7.15 10.30
CA TYR A 243 -25.00 8.16 10.36
C TYR A 243 -24.78 8.84 9.00
N TRP A 244 -24.81 8.08 7.90
CA TRP A 244 -24.68 8.66 6.55
C TRP A 244 -25.93 9.43 6.12
N GLY A 245 -27.11 8.93 6.50
CA GLY A 245 -28.36 9.64 6.27
C GLY A 245 -28.37 11.01 6.94
N ASP A 246 -27.84 11.08 8.15
CA ASP A 246 -27.83 12.28 8.99
C ASP A 246 -26.75 13.30 8.56
N LEU A 247 -25.56 12.84 8.17
CA LEU A 247 -24.46 13.69 7.68
C LEU A 247 -24.77 14.38 6.35
N GLY A 248 -25.59 13.76 5.49
CA GLY A 248 -25.78 14.21 4.12
C GLY A 248 -24.54 14.02 3.23
N PHE A 249 -24.75 14.10 1.91
CA PHE A 249 -23.73 13.75 0.92
C PHE A 249 -22.48 14.66 0.97
N ARG A 250 -22.66 15.97 1.17
CA ARG A 250 -21.55 16.93 1.11
C ARG A 250 -20.57 16.73 2.25
N ASP A 251 -21.06 16.67 3.48
CA ASP A 251 -20.19 16.56 4.67
C ASP A 251 -19.51 15.20 4.72
N TYR A 252 -20.21 14.17 4.27
CA TYR A 252 -19.62 12.85 4.10
C TYR A 252 -18.55 12.79 3.00
N ALA A 253 -18.78 13.43 1.85
CA ALA A 253 -17.77 13.57 0.80
C ALA A 253 -16.55 14.35 1.31
N GLY A 254 -16.78 15.40 2.11
CA GLY A 254 -15.74 16.14 2.82
C GLY A 254 -14.91 15.26 3.76
N TYR A 255 -15.56 14.45 4.60
CA TYR A 255 -14.89 13.49 5.48
C TYR A 255 -14.05 12.47 4.70
N LEU A 256 -14.59 11.87 3.63
CA LEU A 256 -13.82 10.92 2.81
C LEU A 256 -12.61 11.62 2.19
N LEU A 257 -12.82 12.80 1.61
CA LEU A 257 -11.78 13.57 0.99
C LEU A 257 -10.68 13.95 1.98
N GLU A 258 -11.03 14.38 3.20
CA GLU A 258 -10.09 14.66 4.28
C GLU A 258 -9.22 13.43 4.61
N ARG A 259 -9.82 12.23 4.66
CA ARG A 259 -9.09 10.97 4.88
C ARG A 259 -8.18 10.60 3.72
N PHE A 260 -8.57 10.88 2.48
CA PHE A 260 -7.74 10.66 1.28
C PHE A 260 -6.66 11.74 1.08
N SER A 261 -6.80 12.91 1.72
CA SER A 261 -5.91 14.06 1.54
C SER A 261 -4.69 14.09 2.46
N THR A 262 -4.50 13.06 3.28
CA THR A 262 -3.43 13.01 4.30
C THR A 262 -2.03 13.31 3.74
N ALA A 263 -1.65 12.70 2.61
CA ALA A 263 -0.33 12.94 1.99
C ALA A 263 -0.17 14.38 1.46
N TRP A 264 -1.25 14.95 0.89
CA TRP A 264 -1.26 16.35 0.43
C TRP A 264 -1.16 17.34 1.60
N ILE A 265 -1.94 17.13 2.66
CA ILE A 265 -1.94 17.99 3.84
C ILE A 265 -0.59 17.90 4.55
N SER A 266 -0.04 16.68 4.70
CA SER A 266 1.29 16.46 5.27
C SER A 266 2.39 17.19 4.48
N LEU A 267 2.31 17.18 3.15
CA LEU A 267 3.24 17.95 2.32
C LEU A 267 3.12 19.45 2.57
N ARG A 268 1.91 20.01 2.69
CA ARG A 268 1.74 21.44 2.98
C ARG A 268 2.35 21.83 4.32
N VAL A 269 2.10 21.05 5.38
CA VAL A 269 2.68 21.32 6.70
C VAL A 269 4.21 21.20 6.65
N ALA A 270 4.73 20.11 6.08
CA ALA A 270 6.16 19.93 5.92
C ALA A 270 6.83 21.05 5.10
N LEU A 271 6.12 21.60 4.11
CA LEU A 271 6.60 22.74 3.32
C LEU A 271 6.49 24.09 4.05
N ALA A 272 5.61 24.24 5.03
CA ALA A 272 5.61 25.43 5.88
C ALA A 272 6.81 25.41 6.84
N ASP A 273 7.13 24.22 7.38
CA ASP A 273 8.14 24.05 8.42
C ASP A 273 9.57 23.79 7.89
N TYR A 274 9.77 23.54 6.58
CA TYR A 274 11.11 23.18 6.06
C TYR A 274 12.15 24.29 6.23
N THR A 275 11.72 25.56 6.28
CA THR A 275 12.66 26.70 6.41
C THR A 275 13.20 26.85 7.84
N THR A 276 12.54 26.23 8.81
CA THR A 276 12.81 26.40 10.24
C THR A 276 13.33 25.14 10.91
N THR A 277 13.25 23.98 10.25
CA THR A 277 13.70 22.69 10.82
C THR A 277 15.22 22.69 11.04
N SER A 278 15.63 22.49 12.29
CA SER A 278 17.05 22.41 12.68
C SER A 278 17.67 21.04 12.34
N TRP A 279 19.00 21.00 12.16
CA TRP A 279 19.73 19.74 11.96
C TRP A 279 19.58 18.75 13.14
N SER A 280 19.36 19.25 14.35
CA SER A 280 19.06 18.44 15.54
C SER A 280 17.71 17.75 15.44
N GLU A 281 16.67 18.45 14.99
CA GLU A 281 15.33 17.88 14.80
C GLU A 281 15.31 16.86 13.66
N VAL A 282 16.02 17.13 12.56
CA VAL A 282 16.24 16.14 11.49
C VAL A 282 16.89 14.86 12.04
N GLY A 283 17.94 15.02 12.85
CA GLY A 283 18.63 13.89 13.48
C GLY A 283 17.71 13.07 14.35
N ALA A 284 16.84 13.71 15.14
CA ALA A 284 15.83 13.06 15.96
C ALA A 284 14.79 12.30 15.11
N ASN A 285 14.28 12.92 14.04
CA ASN A 285 13.31 12.30 13.12
C ASN A 285 13.87 11.05 12.43
N LEU A 286 15.16 11.03 12.08
CA LEU A 286 15.82 9.84 11.52
C LEU A 286 16.14 8.79 12.58
N TRP A 287 16.40 9.21 13.82
CA TRP A 287 16.68 8.29 14.91
C TRP A 287 15.44 7.60 15.44
N ALA A 288 14.26 8.21 15.31
CA ALA A 288 12.97 7.66 15.72
C ALA A 288 12.70 6.23 15.17
N PRO A 289 12.74 5.99 13.84
CA PRO A 289 12.62 4.64 13.28
C PRO A 289 13.73 3.67 13.73
N ILE A 290 14.95 4.16 13.93
CA ILE A 290 16.12 3.36 14.35
C ILE A 290 15.97 2.91 15.81
N GLY A 291 15.55 3.81 16.70
CA GLY A 291 15.27 3.48 18.09
C GLY A 291 14.19 2.41 18.19
N ASN A 292 13.14 2.50 17.36
CA ASN A 292 12.08 1.51 17.32
C ASN A 292 12.57 0.17 16.74
N PHE A 293 13.44 0.20 15.71
CA PHE A 293 14.12 -1.00 15.21
C PHE A 293 14.88 -1.72 16.33
N LEU A 294 15.70 -1.00 17.11
CA LEU A 294 16.47 -1.56 18.22
C LEU A 294 15.57 -2.14 19.31
N PHE A 295 14.50 -1.41 19.68
CA PHE A 295 13.48 -1.91 20.59
C PHE A 295 12.85 -3.21 20.10
N ARG A 296 12.43 -3.29 18.82
CA ARG A 296 11.83 -4.51 18.26
C ARG A 296 12.80 -5.68 18.15
N LEU A 297 14.09 -5.43 17.91
CA LEU A 297 15.11 -6.48 17.99
C LEU A 297 15.29 -6.99 19.42
N ASP A 298 15.30 -6.08 20.40
CA ASP A 298 15.42 -6.46 21.80
C ASP A 298 14.28 -7.38 22.23
N LEU A 299 13.06 -7.08 21.78
CA LEU A 299 11.89 -7.92 22.02
C LEU A 299 12.08 -9.36 21.52
N LEU A 300 12.77 -9.59 20.40
CA LEU A 300 13.07 -10.95 19.93
C LEU A 300 13.99 -11.72 20.87
N THR A 301 14.78 -11.02 21.67
CA THR A 301 15.68 -11.59 22.68
C THR A 301 15.04 -11.66 24.07
N GLY A 302 13.76 -11.32 24.20
CA GLY A 302 13.07 -11.23 25.48
C GLY A 302 13.45 -10.01 26.31
N GLY A 303 13.98 -8.95 25.68
CA GLY A 303 14.35 -7.70 26.36
C GLY A 303 15.75 -7.71 26.99
N ALA A 304 16.66 -8.57 26.51
CA ALA A 304 17.99 -8.75 27.11
C ALA A 304 18.90 -7.52 27.00
N MET A 305 18.68 -6.66 26.01
CA MET A 305 19.48 -5.46 25.76
C MET A 305 18.92 -4.21 26.45
N GLY A 306 17.70 -4.26 26.99
CA GLY A 306 17.10 -3.18 27.78
C GLY A 306 16.74 -1.92 26.98
N PHE A 307 16.51 -2.06 25.67
CA PHE A 307 16.07 -0.94 24.84
C PHE A 307 14.63 -0.56 25.20
N GLN A 308 14.41 0.73 25.47
CA GLN A 308 13.07 1.25 25.76
C GLN A 308 12.33 1.60 24.48
N ARG A 309 11.00 1.51 24.53
CA ARG A 309 10.14 1.92 23.43
C ARG A 309 10.22 3.45 23.24
N PRO A 310 10.59 3.95 22.05
CA PRO A 310 10.58 5.38 21.79
C PRO A 310 9.15 5.92 21.73
N TYR A 311 8.94 7.13 22.27
CA TYR A 311 7.66 7.86 22.21
C TYR A 311 7.28 8.20 20.76
N GLU A 312 8.17 8.91 20.06
CA GLU A 312 8.11 9.09 18.61
C GLU A 312 8.77 7.90 17.92
N GLY A 313 8.09 6.76 17.88
CA GLY A 313 8.66 5.54 17.31
C GLY A 313 8.63 5.46 15.78
N SER A 314 8.04 6.41 15.07
CA SER A 314 7.91 6.38 13.60
C SER A 314 7.70 7.76 13.00
N LEU A 315 8.02 7.91 11.72
CA LEU A 315 7.74 9.12 10.97
C LEU A 315 6.23 9.35 10.79
N MET A 316 5.42 8.29 10.75
CA MET A 316 3.96 8.40 10.81
C MET A 316 3.46 9.06 12.09
N ARG A 317 4.14 8.82 13.23
CA ARG A 317 3.82 9.47 14.50
C ARG A 317 4.21 10.93 14.44
N VAL A 318 5.46 11.23 14.13
CA VAL A 318 5.97 12.60 13.97
C VAL A 318 5.06 13.42 13.07
N ASN A 319 4.68 12.87 11.90
CA ASN A 319 3.77 13.53 10.98
C ASN A 319 2.39 13.79 11.60
N TYR A 320 1.83 12.85 12.35
CA TYR A 320 0.54 13.05 13.00
C TYR A 320 0.58 14.20 14.01
N GLU A 321 1.65 14.31 14.80
CA GLU A 321 1.83 15.41 15.76
C GLU A 321 1.96 16.77 15.07
N LEU A 322 2.62 16.80 13.91
CA LEU A 322 2.74 18.02 13.09
C LEU A 322 1.39 18.47 12.51
N ILE A 323 0.58 17.53 12.01
CA ILE A 323 -0.61 17.90 11.24
C ILE A 323 -1.91 17.91 12.04
N THR A 324 -2.02 17.24 13.18
CA THR A 324 -3.30 17.13 13.89
C THR A 324 -3.70 18.42 14.61
N LEU A 325 -5.00 18.71 14.62
CA LEU A 325 -5.64 19.73 15.47
C LEU A 325 -6.15 19.14 16.79
N ASN A 326 -6.31 17.82 16.84
CA ASN A 326 -6.88 17.12 17.98
C ASN A 326 -5.82 16.79 19.05
N PRO A 327 -6.24 16.56 20.32
CA PRO A 327 -5.37 16.02 21.35
C PRO A 327 -4.74 14.70 20.89
N ILE A 328 -3.43 14.59 21.09
CA ILE A 328 -2.66 13.46 20.56
C ILE A 328 -2.76 12.28 21.53
N ASN A 329 -3.30 11.15 21.08
CA ASN A 329 -3.24 9.88 21.82
C ASN A 329 -1.97 9.12 21.43
N GLU A 330 -1.24 8.48 22.36
CA GLU A 330 0.06 7.79 22.16
C GLU A 330 0.11 6.75 21.01
N ARG A 331 -1.04 6.32 20.50
CA ARG A 331 -1.15 5.24 19.49
C ARG A 331 -1.54 5.71 18.09
N GLU A 332 -1.76 7.00 17.92
CA GLU A 332 -2.17 7.58 16.64
C GLU A 332 -0.97 7.89 15.74
N GLY A 333 -1.14 7.67 14.45
CA GLY A 333 -0.13 7.95 13.44
C GLY A 333 -0.78 8.03 12.07
N THR A 334 -0.23 8.88 11.20
CA THR A 334 -0.71 9.01 9.82
C THR A 334 0.43 9.16 8.85
N SER A 335 0.30 8.50 7.71
CA SER A 335 1.32 8.44 6.68
C SER A 335 1.57 9.83 6.06
N PRO A 336 2.81 10.36 6.07
CA PRO A 336 3.13 11.63 5.42
C PRO A 336 3.11 11.55 3.88
N GLY A 337 3.08 10.34 3.32
CA GLY A 337 3.28 10.11 1.90
C GLY A 337 4.74 10.30 1.48
N LEU A 338 5.00 10.06 0.19
CA LEU A 338 6.34 10.01 -0.36
C LEU A 338 7.06 11.35 -0.19
N ILE A 339 6.49 12.44 -0.71
CA ILE A 339 7.18 13.74 -0.77
C ILE A 339 7.29 14.34 0.63
N GLY A 340 6.17 14.42 1.36
CA GLY A 340 6.13 14.96 2.72
C GLY A 340 7.07 14.20 3.65
N GLY A 341 7.11 12.86 3.56
CA GLY A 341 8.00 12.04 4.37
C GLY A 341 9.48 12.36 4.16
N PHE A 342 9.92 12.56 2.90
CA PHE A 342 11.30 12.96 2.63
C PHE A 342 11.62 14.38 3.12
N VAL A 343 10.66 15.32 3.04
CA VAL A 343 10.86 16.69 3.57
C VAL A 343 10.97 16.69 5.10
N ILE A 344 10.14 15.90 5.79
CA ILE A 344 10.17 15.79 7.27
C ILE A 344 11.48 15.13 7.75
N ALA A 345 11.96 14.13 7.02
CA ALA A 345 13.12 13.34 7.46
C ALA A 345 14.48 13.91 7.01
N PHE A 346 14.53 14.74 5.97
CA PHE A 346 15.79 15.26 5.44
C PHE A 346 15.73 16.76 5.16
N PRO A 347 16.76 17.52 5.56
CA PRO A 347 16.83 18.95 5.29
C PRO A 347 17.15 19.18 3.81
N MET A 348 16.87 20.37 3.32
CA MET A 348 17.31 20.78 1.98
C MET A 348 18.85 20.84 1.93
N PRO A 349 19.50 20.37 0.85
CA PRO A 349 18.96 19.75 -0.36
C PRO A 349 18.85 18.22 -0.31
N PHE A 350 19.15 17.58 0.82
CA PHE A 350 19.19 16.12 0.95
C PHE A 350 17.83 15.46 0.75
N SER A 351 16.72 16.11 1.14
CA SER A 351 15.38 15.60 0.84
C SER A 351 15.14 15.43 -0.65
N LEU A 352 15.62 16.35 -1.48
CA LEU A 352 15.53 16.24 -2.93
C LEU A 352 16.37 15.09 -3.49
N ILE A 353 17.61 14.94 -3.02
CA ILE A 353 18.53 13.86 -3.45
C ILE A 353 17.99 12.49 -3.04
N ALA A 354 17.53 12.37 -1.80
CA ALA A 354 16.98 11.13 -1.26
C ALA A 354 15.67 10.74 -1.97
N LEU A 355 14.79 11.71 -2.20
CA LEU A 355 13.56 11.50 -2.99
C LEU A 355 13.87 11.06 -4.42
N ALA A 356 14.87 11.68 -5.06
CA ALA A 356 15.31 11.32 -6.40
C ALA A 356 15.84 9.87 -6.46
N GLY A 357 16.74 9.53 -5.54
CA GLY A 357 17.29 8.17 -5.42
C GLY A 357 16.20 7.13 -5.16
N TYR A 358 15.29 7.40 -4.24
CA TYR A 358 14.19 6.50 -3.93
C TYR A 358 13.21 6.35 -5.10
N THR A 359 12.85 7.44 -5.77
CA THR A 359 11.97 7.41 -6.95
C THR A 359 12.59 6.60 -8.08
N TYR A 360 13.89 6.77 -8.35
CA TYR A 360 14.61 5.99 -9.36
C TYR A 360 14.62 4.50 -9.00
N PHE A 361 14.92 4.18 -7.74
CA PHE A 361 14.90 2.83 -7.21
C PHE A 361 13.51 2.18 -7.40
N MET A 362 12.45 2.85 -6.95
CA MET A 362 11.06 2.37 -7.03
C MET A 362 10.61 2.15 -8.47
N ARG A 363 10.89 3.11 -9.36
CA ARG A 363 10.62 2.98 -10.80
C ARG A 363 11.27 1.72 -11.37
N THR A 364 12.54 1.50 -11.02
CA THR A 364 13.32 0.36 -11.50
C THR A 364 12.73 -0.95 -11.00
N MET A 365 12.42 -1.04 -9.71
CA MET A 365 11.77 -2.20 -9.10
C MET A 365 10.43 -2.51 -9.78
N PHE A 366 9.56 -1.51 -9.96
CA PHE A 366 8.28 -1.70 -10.66
C PHE A 366 8.47 -2.16 -12.09
N ASN A 367 9.45 -1.62 -12.82
CA ASN A 367 9.73 -2.07 -14.18
C ASN A 367 10.09 -3.56 -14.24
N TYR A 368 10.91 -4.06 -13.30
CA TYR A 368 11.18 -5.49 -13.21
C TYR A 368 9.91 -6.30 -12.88
N LEU A 369 9.13 -5.85 -11.90
CA LEU A 369 7.88 -6.52 -11.51
C LEU A 369 6.90 -6.61 -12.70
N GLY A 370 6.62 -5.48 -13.35
CA GLY A 370 5.70 -5.38 -14.47
C GLY A 370 6.16 -6.12 -15.75
N ALA A 371 7.47 -6.29 -15.95
CA ALA A 371 8.00 -7.03 -17.09
C ALA A 371 7.71 -8.55 -17.05
N ALA A 372 7.39 -9.07 -15.86
CA ALA A 372 7.10 -10.48 -15.63
C ALA A 372 5.58 -10.76 -15.43
N PHE A 373 4.72 -9.75 -15.53
CA PHE A 373 3.27 -9.94 -15.48
C PHE A 373 2.75 -10.84 -16.60
N LEU A 374 1.62 -11.50 -16.34
CA LEU A 374 0.90 -12.34 -17.30
C LEU A 374 0.55 -11.59 -18.60
N GLY A 375 0.24 -10.30 -18.51
CA GLY A 375 -0.14 -9.43 -19.62
C GLY A 375 0.33 -8.00 -19.42
N ALA A 376 0.17 -7.15 -20.44
CA ALA A 376 0.38 -5.71 -20.28
C ALA A 376 -0.79 -5.13 -19.47
N PRO A 377 -0.58 -4.48 -18.32
CA PRO A 377 -1.70 -4.06 -17.47
C PRO A 377 -2.54 -2.96 -18.13
N THR A 378 -3.86 -3.04 -17.99
CA THR A 378 -4.79 -1.94 -18.32
C THR A 378 -4.63 -0.78 -17.33
N TRP A 379 -5.37 0.31 -17.49
CA TRP A 379 -5.40 1.38 -16.46
C TRP A 379 -5.97 0.84 -15.14
N ILE A 380 -7.04 0.05 -15.21
CA ILE A 380 -7.63 -0.61 -14.03
C ILE A 380 -6.62 -1.54 -13.37
N GLY A 381 -5.95 -2.41 -14.14
CA GLY A 381 -4.91 -3.28 -13.61
C GLY A 381 -3.72 -2.53 -13.00
N SER A 382 -3.43 -1.33 -13.51
CA SER A 382 -2.38 -0.45 -12.97
C SER A 382 -2.81 0.22 -11.67
N CYS A 383 -4.06 0.67 -11.56
CA CYS A 383 -4.61 1.18 -10.29
C CYS A 383 -4.65 0.08 -9.23
N LEU A 384 -5.04 -1.14 -9.61
CA LEU A 384 -5.02 -2.29 -8.72
C LEU A 384 -3.59 -2.63 -8.25
N ALA A 385 -2.61 -2.63 -9.16
CA ALA A 385 -1.21 -2.84 -8.79
C ALA A 385 -0.71 -1.72 -7.85
N LEU A 386 -1.06 -0.46 -8.12
CA LEU A 386 -0.71 0.66 -7.25
C LEU A 386 -1.28 0.47 -5.84
N TYR A 387 -2.49 -0.06 -5.69
CA TYR A 387 -3.06 -0.37 -4.38
C TYR A 387 -2.14 -1.31 -3.57
N PHE A 388 -1.69 -2.42 -4.18
CA PHE A 388 -0.77 -3.37 -3.54
C PHE A 388 0.60 -2.76 -3.20
N PHE A 389 1.02 -1.74 -3.95
CA PHE A 389 2.27 -1.02 -3.73
C PHE A 389 2.11 0.24 -2.88
N TYR A 390 0.92 0.57 -2.40
CA TYR A 390 0.67 1.86 -1.75
C TYR A 390 1.48 2.02 -0.46
N SER A 391 1.72 0.94 0.28
CA SER A 391 2.61 0.92 1.45
C SER A 391 4.05 1.30 1.12
N LEU A 392 4.47 1.11 -0.15
CA LEU A 392 5.78 1.51 -0.63
C LEU A 392 5.94 3.02 -0.82
N PHE A 393 4.84 3.76 -0.75
CA PHE A 393 4.82 5.22 -0.88
C PHE A 393 4.32 5.93 0.37
N ALA A 394 3.66 5.23 1.29
CA ALA A 394 3.04 5.81 2.47
C ALA A 394 4.08 6.42 3.44
N SER A 395 5.07 5.63 3.87
CA SER A 395 6.16 6.14 4.70
C SER A 395 7.46 5.41 4.39
N PRO A 396 8.20 5.85 3.36
CA PRO A 396 9.37 5.13 2.85
C PRO A 396 10.56 5.07 3.81
N ILE A 397 10.54 5.89 4.86
CA ILE A 397 11.57 5.93 5.91
C ILE A 397 11.21 4.98 7.07
N ASP A 398 9.93 4.63 7.23
CA ASP A 398 9.47 3.72 8.29
C ASP A 398 9.70 2.23 7.97
N TYR A 399 10.37 1.87 6.86
CA TYR A 399 10.76 0.47 6.64
C TYR A 399 11.75 -0.08 7.66
N PHE A 400 12.38 0.78 8.47
CA PHE A 400 13.17 0.31 9.61
C PHE A 400 12.32 -0.27 10.74
N LEU A 401 10.99 -0.16 10.68
CA LEU A 401 10.09 -0.84 11.61
C LEU A 401 9.98 -2.34 11.23
N ILE A 402 10.89 -3.19 11.73
CA ILE A 402 10.82 -4.65 11.52
C ILE A 402 9.48 -5.19 12.04
N PHE A 403 8.88 -6.16 11.36
CA PHE A 403 7.53 -6.69 11.65
C PHE A 403 6.40 -5.67 11.46
N ASP A 404 6.64 -4.62 10.68
CA ASP A 404 5.58 -3.74 10.17
C ASP A 404 5.18 -4.12 8.74
N ASN A 405 3.92 -3.82 8.39
CA ASN A 405 3.38 -4.04 7.05
C ASN A 405 4.24 -3.40 5.96
N GLY A 406 4.73 -2.18 6.18
CA GLY A 406 5.60 -1.49 5.23
C GLY A 406 6.88 -2.28 4.94
N PHE A 407 7.54 -2.76 5.99
CA PHE A 407 8.77 -3.55 5.87
C PHE A 407 8.53 -4.87 5.13
N ILE A 408 7.47 -5.61 5.49
CA ILE A 408 7.14 -6.89 4.86
C ILE A 408 6.80 -6.70 3.38
N SER A 409 6.00 -5.69 3.03
CA SER A 409 5.74 -5.31 1.64
C SER A 409 7.04 -5.00 0.89
N PHE A 410 7.91 -4.15 1.45
CA PHE A 410 9.17 -3.78 0.82
C PHE A 410 10.06 -4.99 0.55
N VAL A 411 10.31 -5.82 1.56
CA VAL A 411 11.15 -7.03 1.43
C VAL A 411 10.53 -8.02 0.43
N GLY A 412 9.21 -8.23 0.49
CA GLY A 412 8.51 -9.15 -0.41
C GLY A 412 8.61 -8.73 -1.88
N TYR A 413 8.29 -7.48 -2.19
CA TYR A 413 8.34 -6.97 -3.56
C TYR A 413 9.78 -6.81 -4.08
N MET A 414 10.71 -6.40 -3.22
CA MET A 414 12.14 -6.36 -3.55
C MET A 414 12.66 -7.78 -3.87
N GLY A 415 12.39 -8.76 -3.01
CA GLY A 415 12.81 -10.14 -3.20
C GLY A 415 12.28 -10.71 -4.52
N LEU A 416 11.01 -10.44 -4.82
CA LEU A 416 10.39 -10.81 -6.09
C LEU A 416 11.06 -10.13 -7.29
N ALA A 417 11.31 -8.82 -7.21
CA ALA A 417 11.99 -8.06 -8.27
C ALA A 417 13.43 -8.57 -8.53
N LEU A 418 14.18 -8.87 -7.47
CA LEU A 418 15.53 -9.44 -7.57
C LEU A 418 15.51 -10.86 -8.15
N PHE A 419 14.55 -11.69 -7.74
CA PHE A 419 14.35 -13.01 -8.32
C PHE A 419 14.07 -12.92 -9.83
N ILE A 420 13.14 -12.03 -10.24
CA ILE A 420 12.83 -11.76 -11.65
C ILE A 420 14.08 -11.31 -12.41
N ARG A 421 14.84 -10.36 -11.85
CA ARG A 421 16.09 -9.86 -12.44
C ARG A 421 17.14 -10.96 -12.62
N SER A 422 17.26 -11.86 -11.65
CA SER A 422 18.20 -13.00 -11.74
C SER A 422 17.84 -13.94 -12.89
N ARG A 423 16.54 -14.21 -13.09
CA ARG A 423 16.03 -15.01 -14.20
C ARG A 423 16.24 -14.31 -15.54
N PHE A 424 16.02 -12.99 -15.58
CA PHE A 424 16.31 -12.18 -16.75
C PHE A 424 17.77 -12.30 -17.19
N ARG A 425 18.72 -12.10 -16.26
CA ARG A 425 20.16 -12.19 -16.54
C ARG A 425 20.57 -13.57 -17.06
N LYS A 426 19.98 -14.64 -16.53
CA LYS A 426 20.22 -16.01 -17.01
C LYS A 426 19.68 -16.21 -18.43
N ALA A 427 18.51 -15.66 -18.74
CA ALA A 427 17.89 -15.78 -20.07
C ALA A 427 18.56 -14.89 -21.13
N PHE A 428 19.10 -13.73 -20.72
CA PHE A 428 19.69 -12.73 -21.60
C PHE A 428 21.06 -12.25 -21.07
N PRO A 429 22.10 -13.11 -21.06
CA PRO A 429 23.39 -12.78 -20.47
C PRO A 429 24.12 -11.61 -21.15
N ASN A 430 23.79 -11.33 -22.42
CA ASN A 430 24.40 -10.26 -23.22
C ASN A 430 23.58 -8.96 -23.24
N ALA A 431 22.43 -8.90 -22.56
CA ALA A 431 21.64 -7.67 -22.47
C ALA A 431 22.34 -6.70 -21.49
N ARG A 432 22.92 -5.61 -22.02
CA ARG A 432 23.47 -4.53 -21.19
C ARG A 432 22.32 -3.83 -20.45
N SER A 433 22.46 -3.72 -19.12
CA SER A 433 21.48 -3.15 -18.19
C SER A 433 21.33 -1.65 -18.32
#